data_AF-A0A9D4P4P7-F1
#
_entry.id   AF-A0A9D4P4P7-F1
#
_cell.length_a   1.000
_cell.length_b   1.000
_cell.length_c   1.000
_cell.angle_alpha   90.00
_cell.angle_beta   90.00
_cell.angle_gamma   90.00
#
_symmetry.space_group_name_H-M   'P 1'
#
loop_
_entity.id
_entity.type
_entity.pdbx_description
1 polymer ?
#
loop_
_entity_poly.entity_id
_entity_poly.type
_entity_poly.pdbx_seq_one_letter_code
_entity_poly.pdbx_strand_id
1 'polypeptide(L)'
;MLVTIVLATFILMNSFMTIEAYSSGAPNNQKVCTTMIPGHGSRQNTPAPYKLTTNIINDRRHSQQIISIELQATAHVTFAGFIVQALRNHLGDDVDNQIIDDGYFERLTNNTITKSCLSHVHNTWTHSDGEPKTRVLARWIPYSQTFNGSLYFQATVVQVKQAYWNEIRSEPIYFYRGHSTDESMYSKLIDNQPIDQPMSGAKMQSFDIDYDQCLNRLCIGLANNDDDDNGNCIGSKSCRALMSVWKNENGENNFSLQAKPSKQSSSMANSYYSMALSDDNRMGNDFVVDCLVNSNGRVMVDLSHNIGKSNEPLSKRERMDILQEQTGQFIDGIVHCKWRLKRQFRIGNKDYDISKRSYHIFLATGSYDNDGEQNHKEYHDLKLRTSEPVNLSSIIAGSLQVKDLTVLIRVHGCLMLIAWFGTVPIAITLARYFKQAWPGRLLCGVQIWFAFHRSLMIFSICLMIIAQICIFYYIGEYRVGLHQIFGSIAFTLAILQPIGALFRPHPGTSKRWLFNWAHWFGGTAGQITAAAAILLASKLKLANLSDSFLYIAIVWILCHVVLHLLFQFHSFCTSSSSSSSSMAALATSNGLTFEH
;
A
#
# COMPACT_ATOMS: atom_id res chain seq x y z
N MET A 1 0.55 31.89 -14.57
CA MET A 1 0.18 30.46 -14.65
C MET A 1 1.29 29.60 -15.27
N LEU A 2 1.84 29.97 -16.44
CA LEU A 2 2.97 29.24 -17.05
C LEU A 2 4.26 29.34 -16.19
N VAL A 3 4.52 30.52 -15.61
CA VAL A 3 5.69 30.77 -14.74
C VAL A 3 5.61 29.99 -13.43
N THR A 4 4.42 29.84 -12.84
CA THR A 4 4.22 29.05 -11.61
C THR A 4 4.40 27.55 -11.85
N ILE A 5 4.05 27.05 -13.04
CA ILE A 5 4.27 25.66 -13.43
C ILE A 5 5.77 25.39 -13.67
N VAL A 6 6.49 26.35 -14.28
CA VAL A 6 7.94 26.26 -14.51
C VAL A 6 8.72 26.35 -13.19
N LEU A 7 8.29 27.18 -12.23
CA LEU A 7 8.90 27.22 -10.89
C LEU A 7 8.65 25.94 -10.10
N ALA A 8 7.44 25.37 -10.17
CA ALA A 8 7.12 24.11 -9.51
C ALA A 8 7.94 22.94 -10.07
N THR A 9 8.19 22.90 -11.39
CA THR A 9 9.06 21.89 -12.00
C THR A 9 10.55 22.10 -11.70
N PHE A 10 11.00 23.35 -11.55
CA PHE A 10 12.39 23.67 -11.16
C PHE A 10 12.68 23.33 -9.68
N ILE A 11 11.69 23.48 -8.80
CA ILE A 11 11.77 23.07 -7.39
C ILE A 11 11.79 21.54 -7.27
N LEU A 12 11.01 20.82 -8.10
CA LEU A 12 11.01 19.35 -8.15
C LEU A 12 12.32 18.75 -8.69
N MET A 13 13.07 19.46 -9.54
CA MET A 13 14.36 19.00 -10.05
C MET A 13 15.51 19.14 -9.03
N ASN A 14 15.39 20.01 -8.03
CA ASN A 14 16.45 20.22 -7.02
C ASN A 14 16.33 19.30 -5.80
N SER A 15 15.32 18.44 -5.74
CA SER A 15 15.12 17.48 -4.63
C SER A 15 15.89 16.16 -4.78
N PHE A 16 16.69 16.00 -5.84
CA PHE A 16 17.52 14.81 -6.03
C PHE A 16 18.85 14.95 -5.28
N MET A 17 18.87 14.47 -4.04
CA MET A 17 19.96 13.71 -3.40
C MET A 17 19.88 13.88 -1.88
N THR A 18 19.29 12.90 -1.20
CA THR A 18 19.84 12.30 0.03
C THR A 18 19.33 10.87 0.09
N ILE A 19 20.24 9.90 -0.03
CA ILE A 19 19.95 8.48 0.15
C ILE A 19 19.94 8.25 1.65
N GLU A 20 18.77 8.10 2.26
CA GLU A 20 18.67 7.59 3.63
C GLU A 20 18.91 6.08 3.60
N ALA A 21 20.17 5.69 3.77
CA ALA A 21 20.51 4.32 4.12
C ALA A 21 20.19 4.14 5.61
N TYR A 22 19.07 3.48 5.93
CA TYR A 22 18.66 3.27 7.32
C TYR A 22 19.73 2.49 8.10
N SER A 23 20.25 3.11 9.15
CA SER A 23 21.15 2.49 10.13
C SER A 23 20.41 1.73 11.24
N SER A 24 19.07 1.63 11.15
CA SER A 24 18.19 1.15 12.23
C SER A 24 17.31 -0.04 11.85
N GLY A 25 17.58 -1.19 12.46
CA GLY A 25 16.71 -2.38 12.44
C GLY A 25 16.74 -3.21 11.16
N ALA A 26 16.49 -4.53 11.33
CA ALA A 26 16.16 -5.39 10.21
C ALA A 26 14.83 -4.94 9.56
N PRO A 27 14.73 -4.89 8.22
CA PRO A 27 13.47 -4.54 7.54
C PRO A 27 12.34 -5.49 7.95
N ASN A 28 11.15 -4.96 8.22
CA ASN A 28 9.95 -5.72 8.56
C ASN A 28 9.20 -6.27 7.33
N ASN A 29 9.91 -6.47 6.21
CA ASN A 29 9.29 -7.00 4.99
C ASN A 29 9.14 -8.52 5.07
N GLN A 30 8.19 -9.05 4.30
CA GLN A 30 7.85 -10.48 4.31
C GLN A 30 9.06 -11.40 4.08
N LYS A 31 10.01 -10.99 3.22
CA LYS A 31 11.19 -11.79 2.89
C LYS A 31 12.17 -11.91 4.06
N VAL A 32 12.50 -10.81 4.73
CA VAL A 32 13.41 -10.82 5.89
C VAL A 32 12.73 -11.51 7.08
N CYS A 33 11.44 -11.28 7.26
CA CYS A 33 10.66 -11.89 8.32
C CYS A 33 10.52 -13.42 8.21
N THR A 34 10.47 -13.99 7.00
CA THR A 34 10.41 -15.46 6.81
C THR A 34 11.79 -16.10 6.78
N THR A 35 12.76 -15.47 6.11
CA THR A 35 14.07 -16.09 5.89
C THR A 35 15.04 -15.83 7.04
N MET A 36 14.84 -14.76 7.81
CA MET A 36 15.81 -14.20 8.76
C MET A 36 17.18 -13.92 8.12
N ILE A 37 17.25 -13.75 6.79
CA ILE A 37 18.46 -13.47 6.04
C ILE A 37 18.57 -11.96 5.80
N PRO A 38 19.70 -11.31 6.13
CA PRO A 38 19.89 -9.90 5.84
C PRO A 38 19.96 -9.66 4.33
N GLY A 39 19.43 -8.53 3.86
CA GLY A 39 19.49 -8.14 2.43
C GLY A 39 20.89 -7.73 1.93
N HIS A 40 21.93 -7.98 2.72
CA HIS A 40 23.32 -7.58 2.47
C HIS A 40 24.28 -8.54 3.18
N GLY A 41 25.53 -8.55 2.73
CA GLY A 41 26.59 -9.42 3.26
C GLY A 41 26.51 -10.85 2.76
N SER A 42 27.50 -11.66 3.19
CA SER A 42 27.63 -13.06 2.81
C SER A 42 27.59 -13.95 4.06
N ARG A 43 26.83 -15.05 3.96
CA ARG A 43 26.74 -16.09 5.01
C ARG A 43 28.12 -16.66 5.28
N GLN A 44 28.49 -16.75 6.54
CA GLN A 44 29.72 -17.41 6.98
C GLN A 44 29.43 -18.87 7.31
N ASN A 45 30.33 -19.77 6.89
CA ASN A 45 30.21 -21.22 7.10
C ASN A 45 31.04 -21.72 8.31
N THR A 46 31.68 -20.81 9.03
CA THR A 46 32.40 -21.14 10.28
C THR A 46 31.42 -21.25 11.44
N PRO A 47 31.78 -21.93 12.55
CA PRO A 47 30.98 -21.90 13.77
C PRO A 47 30.71 -20.47 14.22
N ALA A 48 29.45 -20.16 14.58
CA ALA A 48 29.06 -18.81 14.97
C ALA A 48 29.75 -18.39 16.27
N PRO A 49 30.47 -17.25 16.32
CA PRO A 49 31.08 -16.72 17.54
C PRO A 49 30.04 -15.99 18.42
N TYR A 50 28.82 -16.50 18.46
CA TYR A 50 27.67 -15.91 19.14
C TYR A 50 26.86 -17.00 19.82
N LYS A 51 26.39 -16.74 21.03
CA LYS A 51 25.56 -17.66 21.80
C LYS A 51 24.24 -16.99 22.14
N LEU A 52 23.15 -17.71 21.89
CA LEU A 52 21.80 -17.33 22.28
C LEU A 52 21.37 -18.20 23.47
N THR A 53 21.17 -17.58 24.64
CA THR A 53 20.80 -18.27 25.88
C THR A 53 19.47 -17.76 26.40
N THR A 54 18.70 -18.67 26.99
CA THR A 54 17.37 -18.42 27.53
C THR A 54 17.31 -18.80 29.01
N ASN A 55 16.52 -18.07 29.80
CA ASN A 55 16.27 -18.38 31.21
C ASN A 55 14.82 -18.05 31.56
N ILE A 56 14.18 -18.91 32.35
CA ILE A 56 12.77 -18.75 32.73
C ILE A 56 12.70 -17.97 34.04
N ILE A 57 11.88 -16.92 34.05
CA ILE A 57 11.74 -16.01 35.19
C ILE A 57 10.27 -15.92 35.57
N ASN A 58 9.98 -15.99 36.87
CA ASN A 58 8.64 -15.68 37.39
C ASN A 58 8.47 -14.15 37.43
N ASP A 59 7.67 -13.58 36.53
CA ASP A 59 7.41 -12.14 36.52
C ASP A 59 6.27 -11.78 37.47
N ARG A 60 6.63 -11.07 38.55
CA ARG A 60 5.66 -10.59 39.54
C ARG A 60 4.69 -9.56 38.98
N ARG A 61 5.04 -8.85 37.89
CA ARG A 61 4.17 -7.84 37.27
C ARG A 61 2.98 -8.46 36.53
N HIS A 62 3.19 -9.62 35.92
CA HIS A 62 2.21 -10.30 35.07
C HIS A 62 1.65 -11.60 35.69
N SER A 63 2.14 -11.96 36.89
CA SER A 63 1.80 -13.22 37.58
C SER A 63 1.94 -14.46 36.69
N GLN A 64 2.96 -14.47 35.82
CA GLN A 64 3.22 -15.55 34.86
C GLN A 64 4.72 -15.79 34.68
N GLN A 65 5.07 -16.95 34.12
CA GLN A 65 6.43 -17.23 33.70
C GLN A 65 6.75 -16.57 32.36
N ILE A 66 7.89 -15.89 32.29
CA ILE A 66 8.41 -15.23 31.07
C ILE A 66 9.80 -15.75 30.76
N ILE A 67 10.28 -15.49 29.54
CA ILE A 67 11.58 -15.98 29.07
C ILE A 67 12.52 -14.80 28.92
N SER A 68 13.61 -14.78 29.70
CA SER A 68 14.73 -13.87 29.47
C SER A 68 15.64 -14.41 28.39
N ILE A 69 16.04 -13.55 27.46
CA ILE A 69 16.82 -13.91 26.28
C ILE A 69 18.07 -13.06 26.26
N GLU A 70 19.20 -13.72 26.06
CA GLU A 70 20.52 -13.11 26.00
C GLU A 70 21.24 -13.55 24.73
N LEU A 71 21.66 -12.58 23.93
CA LEU A 71 22.55 -12.80 22.79
C LEU A 71 23.92 -12.21 23.13
N GLN A 72 24.95 -13.06 23.16
CA GLN A 72 26.29 -12.71 23.58
C GLN A 72 27.34 -13.13 22.55
N ALA A 73 28.32 -12.28 22.28
CA ALA A 73 29.50 -12.62 21.49
C ALA A 73 30.49 -13.46 22.30
N THR A 74 31.03 -14.51 21.70
CA THR A 74 32.11 -15.34 22.26
C THR A 74 33.45 -14.92 21.62
N ALA A 75 34.56 -14.97 22.37
CA ALA A 75 35.91 -14.69 21.88
C ALA A 75 36.21 -13.26 21.36
N HIS A 76 36.01 -12.22 22.18
CA HIS A 76 36.42 -10.82 21.93
C HIS A 76 35.94 -10.19 20.60
N VAL A 77 34.90 -10.73 19.97
CA VAL A 77 34.26 -10.11 18.80
C VAL A 77 33.06 -9.24 19.19
N THR A 78 32.67 -8.35 18.28
CA THR A 78 31.43 -7.57 18.38
C THR A 78 30.47 -7.95 17.26
N PHE A 79 29.22 -7.49 17.34
CA PHE A 79 28.26 -7.54 16.24
C PHE A 79 27.55 -6.19 16.07
N ALA A 80 27.31 -5.80 14.83
CA ALA A 80 26.66 -4.52 14.49
C ALA A 80 25.14 -4.65 14.46
N GLY A 81 24.64 -5.79 13.95
CA GLY A 81 23.21 -6.04 13.77
C GLY A 81 22.81 -7.47 14.12
N PHE A 82 21.54 -7.66 14.40
CA PHE A 82 20.96 -8.99 14.64
C PHE A 82 19.45 -8.96 14.43
N ILE A 83 18.85 -10.13 14.27
CA ILE A 83 17.41 -10.40 14.30
C ILE A 83 17.16 -11.70 15.07
N VAL A 84 16.18 -11.73 15.97
CA VAL A 84 15.77 -12.89 16.78
C VAL A 84 14.25 -13.07 16.68
N GLN A 85 13.80 -14.32 16.52
CA GLN A 85 12.39 -14.70 16.50
C GLN A 85 12.16 -15.96 17.35
N ALA A 86 10.94 -16.12 17.87
CA ALA A 86 10.48 -17.34 18.53
C ALA A 86 9.81 -18.26 17.50
N LEU A 87 10.27 -19.51 17.41
CA LEU A 87 9.78 -20.51 16.45
C LEU A 87 9.19 -21.70 17.20
N ARG A 88 8.13 -22.30 16.64
CA ARG A 88 7.49 -23.50 17.19
C ARG A 88 8.42 -24.70 17.07
N ASN A 89 8.52 -25.48 18.14
CA ASN A 89 9.28 -26.72 18.16
C ASN A 89 8.31 -27.90 17.90
N HIS A 90 8.14 -28.29 16.64
CA HIS A 90 7.29 -29.43 16.30
C HIS A 90 7.94 -30.76 16.71
N LEU A 91 7.25 -31.55 17.53
CA LEU A 91 7.59 -32.93 17.82
C LEU A 91 7.07 -33.81 16.66
N GLY A 92 7.73 -33.76 15.50
CA GLY A 92 7.37 -34.50 14.29
C GLY A 92 8.02 -33.95 13.02
N ASP A 93 8.02 -34.75 11.95
CA ASP A 93 8.72 -34.51 10.66
C ASP A 93 8.24 -33.31 9.82
N ASP A 94 7.42 -32.41 10.38
CA ASP A 94 6.92 -31.23 9.66
C ASP A 94 7.82 -30.01 9.89
N VAL A 95 8.62 -29.67 8.89
CA VAL A 95 9.69 -28.65 8.93
C VAL A 95 9.16 -27.27 8.49
N ASP A 96 7.96 -26.89 8.90
CA ASP A 96 7.53 -25.51 8.71
C ASP A 96 7.96 -24.69 9.93
N ASN A 97 8.95 -23.82 9.75
CA ASN A 97 9.45 -22.92 10.79
C ASN A 97 8.40 -21.83 11.06
N GLN A 98 7.33 -22.19 11.75
CA GLN A 98 6.25 -21.28 12.08
C GLN A 98 6.69 -20.36 13.22
N ILE A 99 6.64 -19.05 12.98
CA ILE A 99 6.80 -18.04 14.03
C ILE A 99 5.65 -18.19 15.02
N ILE A 100 5.99 -18.19 16.31
CA ILE A 100 4.99 -18.22 17.37
C ILE A 100 4.33 -16.85 17.47
N ASP A 101 3.00 -16.84 17.40
CA ASP A 101 2.15 -15.68 17.52
C ASP A 101 1.53 -15.49 18.92
N ASP A 102 1.79 -16.42 19.83
CA ASP A 102 1.29 -16.44 21.21
C ASP A 102 2.13 -15.63 22.22
N GLY A 103 3.07 -14.79 21.75
CA GLY A 103 3.83 -13.90 22.63
C GLY A 103 4.60 -12.79 21.91
N TYR A 104 5.21 -11.90 22.69
CA TYR A 104 5.91 -10.71 22.19
C TYR A 104 7.25 -10.47 22.90
N PHE A 105 8.15 -9.75 22.24
CA PHE A 105 9.41 -9.30 22.82
C PHE A 105 9.26 -7.95 23.54
N GLU A 106 9.91 -7.83 24.69
CA GLU A 106 10.15 -6.59 25.44
C GLU A 106 11.68 -6.35 25.45
N ARG A 107 12.14 -5.19 24.97
CA ARG A 107 13.57 -4.86 24.96
C ARG A 107 14.07 -4.55 26.37
N LEU A 108 15.28 -5.02 26.71
CA LEU A 108 15.97 -4.62 27.95
C LEU A 108 17.23 -3.78 27.69
N THR A 109 17.72 -3.75 26.45
CA THR A 109 18.93 -3.01 26.06
C THR A 109 18.54 -1.85 25.13
N ASN A 110 19.02 -0.63 25.42
CA ASN A 110 18.59 0.60 24.75
C ASN A 110 18.92 0.65 23.25
N ASN A 111 20.02 0.02 22.82
CA ASN A 111 20.44 -0.07 21.42
C ASN A 111 19.75 -1.23 20.65
N THR A 112 18.55 -1.61 21.10
CA THR A 112 17.71 -2.63 20.47
C THR A 112 16.26 -2.15 20.36
N ILE A 113 15.53 -2.75 19.42
CA ILE A 113 14.14 -2.45 19.13
C ILE A 113 13.39 -3.74 18.81
N THR A 114 12.09 -3.74 19.04
CA THR A 114 11.20 -4.81 18.63
C THR A 114 10.46 -4.39 17.37
N LYS A 115 10.29 -5.32 16.43
CA LYS A 115 9.61 -5.10 15.16
C LYS A 115 8.53 -6.15 14.99
N SER A 116 7.54 -5.80 14.17
CA SER A 116 6.42 -6.68 13.85
C SER A 116 6.68 -7.34 12.50
N CYS A 117 6.65 -8.67 12.46
CA CYS A 117 6.86 -9.48 11.27
C CYS A 117 5.61 -10.32 10.98
N LEU A 118 5.28 -10.47 9.69
CA LEU A 118 4.17 -11.32 9.21
C LEU A 118 2.83 -11.05 9.92
N SER A 119 2.53 -9.77 10.20
CA SER A 119 1.30 -9.31 10.86
C SER A 119 1.18 -9.59 12.37
N HIS A 120 2.25 -10.04 13.03
CA HIS A 120 2.28 -10.24 14.49
C HIS A 120 3.16 -9.19 15.19
N VAL A 121 2.63 -8.62 16.27
CA VAL A 121 3.20 -7.43 16.92
C VAL A 121 4.38 -7.82 17.81
N HIS A 122 5.51 -7.09 17.66
CA HIS A 122 6.74 -7.27 18.44
C HIS A 122 7.23 -8.73 18.54
N ASN A 123 6.92 -9.58 17.55
CA ASN A 123 7.35 -10.97 17.50
C ASN A 123 8.81 -11.13 17.04
N THR A 124 9.49 -10.03 16.75
CA THR A 124 10.86 -10.00 16.26
C THR A 124 11.67 -8.97 17.05
N TRP A 125 12.85 -9.36 17.50
CA TRP A 125 13.77 -8.49 18.23
C TRP A 125 15.03 -8.23 17.38
N THR A 126 15.43 -6.96 17.24
CA THR A 126 16.55 -6.53 16.36
C THR A 126 17.32 -5.36 16.97
N HIS A 127 18.50 -5.07 16.43
CA HIS A 127 19.27 -3.85 16.71
C HIS A 127 18.51 -2.56 16.34
N SER A 128 18.71 -1.46 17.09
CA SER A 128 18.16 -0.13 16.74
C SER A 128 19.16 0.78 16.01
N ASP A 129 20.44 0.44 16.08
CA ASP A 129 21.57 1.15 15.48
C ASP A 129 22.67 0.16 15.07
N GLY A 130 23.63 0.63 14.27
CA GLY A 130 24.79 -0.16 13.84
C GLY A 130 25.97 -0.15 14.80
N GLU A 131 25.85 0.41 16.01
CA GLU A 131 26.96 0.53 16.95
C GLU A 131 27.45 -0.87 17.39
N PRO A 132 28.76 -1.11 17.54
CA PRO A 132 29.29 -2.41 17.95
C PRO A 132 28.74 -2.88 19.31
N LYS A 133 28.22 -4.10 19.36
CA LYS A 133 27.63 -4.72 20.56
C LYS A 133 28.37 -6.00 20.92
N THR A 134 28.52 -6.28 22.21
CA THR A 134 29.07 -7.56 22.71
C THR A 134 28.00 -8.42 23.38
N ARG A 135 26.95 -7.79 23.90
CA ARG A 135 25.87 -8.44 24.62
C ARG A 135 24.59 -7.60 24.53
N VAL A 136 23.47 -8.27 24.28
CA VAL A 136 22.14 -7.65 24.30
C VAL A 136 21.13 -8.56 25.00
N LEU A 137 20.13 -7.95 25.62
CA LEU A 137 19.11 -8.60 26.43
C LEU A 137 17.69 -8.18 26.00
N ALA A 138 16.78 -9.15 26.01
CA ALA A 138 15.34 -8.97 25.88
C ALA A 138 14.58 -9.96 26.76
N ARG A 139 13.27 -9.77 26.85
CA ARG A 139 12.34 -10.74 27.41
C ARG A 139 11.31 -11.11 26.35
N TRP A 140 10.86 -12.35 26.35
CA TRP A 140 9.71 -12.81 25.59
C TRP A 140 8.59 -13.20 26.56
N ILE A 141 7.41 -12.67 26.30
CA ILE A 141 6.27 -12.69 27.21
C ILE A 141 5.11 -13.36 26.46
N PRO A 142 4.62 -14.53 26.92
CA PRO A 142 3.39 -15.11 26.39
C PRO A 142 2.20 -14.15 26.59
N TYR A 143 1.30 -14.09 25.62
CA TYR A 143 0.04 -13.32 25.74
C TYR A 143 -0.92 -13.95 26.75
N SER A 144 -0.91 -15.28 26.86
CA SER A 144 -1.77 -16.03 27.78
C SER A 144 -1.00 -16.57 28.98
N GLN A 145 -1.56 -16.37 30.18
CA GLN A 145 -1.09 -16.99 31.42
C GLN A 145 -1.26 -18.52 31.43
N THR A 146 -2.00 -19.09 30.49
CA THR A 146 -2.20 -20.53 30.33
C THR A 146 -1.52 -21.07 29.07
N PHE A 147 -0.49 -20.38 28.57
CA PHE A 147 0.22 -20.76 27.35
C PHE A 147 0.63 -22.23 27.34
N ASN A 148 0.30 -22.90 26.23
CA ASN A 148 0.66 -24.29 25.92
C ASN A 148 1.47 -24.28 24.64
N GLY A 149 2.71 -24.75 24.68
CA GLY A 149 3.52 -24.78 23.47
C GLY A 149 4.96 -25.20 23.72
N SER A 150 5.58 -25.74 22.68
CA SER A 150 7.01 -26.02 22.60
C SER A 150 7.65 -25.01 21.64
N LEU A 151 8.74 -24.37 22.06
CA LEU A 151 9.36 -23.27 21.31
C LEU A 151 10.88 -23.23 21.45
N TYR A 152 11.55 -22.62 20.49
CA TYR A 152 12.95 -22.23 20.58
C TYR A 152 13.16 -20.85 19.95
N PHE A 153 14.26 -20.19 20.28
CA PHE A 153 14.62 -18.92 19.68
C PHE A 153 15.70 -19.13 18.62
N GLN A 154 15.54 -18.46 17.48
CA GLN A 154 16.54 -18.45 16.42
C GLN A 154 17.02 -17.04 16.17
N ALA A 155 18.32 -16.89 15.95
CA ALA A 155 18.97 -15.62 15.66
C ALA A 155 19.77 -15.66 14.36
N THR A 156 19.82 -14.51 13.69
CA THR A 156 20.82 -14.19 12.68
C THR A 156 21.60 -12.96 13.14
N VAL A 157 22.93 -13.06 13.16
CA VAL A 157 23.84 -12.04 13.68
C VAL A 157 24.76 -11.55 12.58
N VAL A 158 24.80 -10.23 12.41
CA VAL A 158 25.63 -9.51 11.44
C VAL A 158 26.82 -8.91 12.19
N GLN A 159 28.02 -9.42 11.93
CA GLN A 159 29.25 -8.91 12.54
C GLN A 159 29.59 -7.52 11.99
N VAL A 160 29.63 -7.44 10.66
CA VAL A 160 29.84 -6.25 9.82
C VAL A 160 28.92 -6.37 8.60
N LYS A 161 28.67 -5.28 7.87
CA LYS A 161 27.75 -5.28 6.70
C LYS A 161 28.04 -6.38 5.66
N GLN A 162 29.25 -6.92 5.63
CA GLN A 162 29.70 -7.94 4.69
C GLN A 162 29.58 -9.39 5.22
N ALA A 163 29.38 -9.62 6.53
CA ALA A 163 29.46 -10.97 7.11
C ALA A 163 28.39 -11.23 8.17
N TYR A 164 27.67 -12.35 8.02
CA TYR A 164 26.63 -12.78 8.96
C TYR A 164 26.61 -14.30 9.20
N TRP A 165 26.09 -14.69 10.37
CA TRP A 165 25.78 -16.06 10.75
C TRP A 165 24.29 -16.18 11.02
N ASN A 166 23.62 -17.16 10.42
CA ASN A 166 22.20 -17.46 10.63
C ASN A 166 22.04 -18.78 11.40
N GLU A 167 20.80 -19.11 11.76
CA GLU A 167 20.45 -20.39 12.42
C GLU A 167 21.12 -20.60 13.79
N ILE A 168 21.44 -19.51 14.50
CA ILE A 168 21.93 -19.58 15.88
C ILE A 168 20.73 -19.84 16.79
N ARG A 169 20.61 -21.05 17.35
CA ARG A 169 19.43 -21.49 18.11
C ARG A 169 19.67 -21.51 19.63
N SER A 170 18.62 -21.26 20.39
CA SER A 170 18.56 -21.59 21.82
C SER A 170 18.16 -23.05 22.03
N GLU A 171 18.31 -23.54 23.26
CA GLU A 171 17.65 -24.78 23.67
C GLU A 171 16.12 -24.66 23.58
N PRO A 172 15.41 -25.75 23.24
CA PRO A 172 13.95 -25.78 23.26
C PRO A 172 13.38 -25.61 24.66
N ILE A 173 12.19 -25.01 24.73
CA ILE A 173 11.46 -24.72 25.96
C ILE A 173 10.03 -25.22 25.80
N TYR A 174 9.52 -25.88 26.84
CA TYR A 174 8.19 -26.49 26.84
C TYR A 174 7.33 -25.84 27.93
N PHE A 175 6.12 -25.44 27.57
CA PHE A 175 5.14 -24.81 28.45
C PHE A 175 3.82 -25.58 28.45
N TYR A 176 3.27 -25.85 29.64
CA TYR A 176 1.94 -26.42 29.83
C TYR A 176 1.20 -25.65 30.94
N ARG A 177 0.00 -25.17 30.61
CA ARG A 177 -0.87 -24.31 31.41
C ARG A 177 -0.12 -23.13 32.03
N GLY A 178 0.77 -22.51 31.24
CA GLY A 178 1.55 -21.35 31.68
C GLY A 178 2.78 -21.66 32.53
N HIS A 179 3.06 -22.94 32.80
CA HIS A 179 4.25 -23.36 33.54
C HIS A 179 5.22 -24.11 32.66
N SER A 180 6.50 -23.80 32.81
CA SER A 180 7.58 -24.54 32.18
C SER A 180 7.65 -25.95 32.72
N THR A 181 7.87 -26.88 31.80
CA THR A 181 8.00 -28.31 32.08
C THR A 181 9.16 -28.88 31.25
N ASP A 182 9.58 -30.11 31.55
CA ASP A 182 10.53 -30.83 30.73
C ASP A 182 9.84 -31.48 29.51
N GLU A 183 10.62 -31.80 28.49
CA GLU A 183 10.13 -32.43 27.25
C GLU A 183 9.35 -33.72 27.52
N SER A 184 9.87 -34.57 28.41
CA SER A 184 9.29 -35.89 28.71
C SER A 184 7.90 -35.79 29.36
N MET A 185 7.71 -34.79 30.20
CA MET A 185 6.46 -34.49 30.90
C MET A 185 5.50 -33.76 29.97
N TYR A 186 5.99 -32.85 29.12
CA TYR A 186 5.17 -32.19 28.09
C TYR A 186 4.52 -33.20 27.14
N SER A 187 5.30 -34.15 26.58
CA SER A 187 4.77 -35.18 25.68
C SER A 187 3.70 -36.04 26.37
N LYS A 188 3.93 -36.47 27.62
CA LYS A 188 2.96 -37.24 28.41
C LYS A 188 1.67 -36.48 28.72
N LEU A 189 1.74 -35.15 28.87
CA LEU A 189 0.58 -34.31 29.18
C LEU A 189 -0.28 -34.02 27.95
N ILE A 190 0.30 -34.05 26.75
CA ILE A 190 -0.43 -33.89 25.49
C ILE A 190 -1.06 -35.21 25.04
N ASP A 191 -0.39 -36.36 25.23
CA ASP A 191 -0.93 -37.69 24.85
C ASP A 191 -2.13 -38.14 25.69
N ASN A 192 -2.34 -37.57 26.87
CA ASN A 192 -3.45 -37.92 27.78
C ASN A 192 -4.75 -37.11 27.55
N GLN A 193 -4.87 -36.37 26.45
CA GLN A 193 -6.15 -35.77 26.08
C GLN A 193 -7.09 -36.85 25.52
N PRO A 194 -8.36 -36.94 25.98
CA PRO A 194 -9.36 -37.76 25.30
C PRO A 194 -9.52 -37.24 23.87
N ILE A 195 -9.36 -38.13 22.90
CA ILE A 195 -9.72 -37.88 21.50
C ILE A 195 -11.25 -37.74 21.48
N ASP A 196 -11.76 -36.51 21.49
CA ASP A 196 -13.16 -36.28 21.16
C ASP A 196 -13.38 -36.68 19.70
N GLN A 197 -14.16 -37.75 19.52
CA GLN A 197 -14.63 -38.22 18.23
C GLN A 197 -15.39 -37.11 17.50
N PRO A 198 -15.35 -37.09 16.16
CA PRO A 198 -16.02 -36.05 15.38
C PRO A 198 -17.53 -36.18 15.52
N MET A 199 -18.16 -35.27 16.26
CA MET A 199 -19.62 -35.11 16.23
C MET A 199 -20.03 -34.56 14.86
N SER A 200 -20.65 -35.43 14.08
CA SER A 200 -21.37 -35.12 12.86
C SER A 200 -22.43 -34.03 13.09
N GLY A 201 -22.48 -33.04 12.20
CA GLY A 201 -23.75 -32.50 11.75
C GLY A 201 -24.36 -31.30 12.47
N ALA A 202 -23.61 -30.50 13.23
CA ALA A 202 -24.02 -29.13 13.50
C ALA A 202 -23.53 -28.24 12.34
N LYS A 203 -24.45 -27.70 11.53
CA LYS A 203 -24.13 -26.56 10.66
C LYS A 203 -23.45 -25.51 11.52
N MET A 204 -22.17 -25.23 11.26
CA MET A 204 -21.50 -24.06 11.79
C MET A 204 -22.30 -22.84 11.32
N GLN A 205 -23.09 -22.27 12.22
CA GLN A 205 -23.84 -21.06 11.96
C GLN A 205 -22.79 -19.98 11.74
N SER A 206 -22.60 -19.54 10.49
CA SER A 206 -21.70 -18.44 10.19
C SER A 206 -22.31 -17.19 10.81
N PHE A 207 -21.75 -16.72 11.93
CA PHE A 207 -22.09 -15.42 12.47
C PHE A 207 -21.59 -14.36 11.48
N ASP A 208 -22.54 -13.59 10.94
CA ASP A 208 -22.30 -12.54 9.96
C ASP A 208 -22.88 -11.23 10.51
N ILE A 209 -22.46 -10.09 9.95
CA ILE A 209 -23.03 -8.77 10.23
C ILE A 209 -24.56 -8.86 10.10
N ASP A 210 -25.26 -8.33 11.09
CA ASP A 210 -26.72 -8.26 11.06
C ASP A 210 -27.16 -7.16 10.06
N TYR A 211 -27.50 -7.55 8.83
CA TYR A 211 -28.04 -6.64 7.82
C TYR A 211 -29.54 -6.37 7.99
N ASP A 212 -30.26 -7.22 8.73
CA ASP A 212 -31.71 -7.10 8.88
C ASP A 212 -32.09 -5.89 9.74
N GLN A 213 -31.14 -5.40 10.57
CA GLN A 213 -31.27 -4.13 11.28
C GLN A 213 -31.54 -2.94 10.34
N CYS A 214 -31.16 -3.01 9.07
CA CYS A 214 -31.36 -1.93 8.09
C CYS A 214 -32.82 -1.76 7.65
N LEU A 215 -33.71 -2.70 8.02
CA LEU A 215 -35.16 -2.55 7.82
C LEU A 215 -35.75 -1.45 8.70
N ASN A 216 -35.19 -1.25 9.89
CA ASN A 216 -35.71 -0.32 10.90
C ASN A 216 -34.68 0.75 11.33
N ARG A 217 -33.47 0.72 10.75
CA ARG A 217 -32.38 1.65 11.04
C ARG A 217 -31.81 2.21 9.74
N LEU A 218 -31.17 3.38 9.82
CA LEU A 218 -30.41 3.91 8.70
C LEU A 218 -29.05 3.22 8.66
N CYS A 219 -28.72 2.57 7.56
CA CYS A 219 -27.47 1.85 7.38
C CYS A 219 -26.55 2.46 6.32
N ILE A 220 -25.25 2.48 6.62
CA ILE A 220 -24.18 2.87 5.72
C ILE A 220 -23.13 1.75 5.75
N GLY A 221 -22.86 1.17 4.58
CA GLY A 221 -21.99 0.01 4.43
C GLY A 221 -20.68 0.37 3.73
N LEU A 222 -19.56 -0.05 4.31
CA LEU A 222 -18.22 0.02 3.71
C LEU A 222 -17.95 -1.30 2.99
N ALA A 223 -17.75 -1.28 1.67
CA ALA A 223 -17.47 -2.48 0.87
C ALA A 223 -16.00 -2.93 1.00
N ASN A 224 -15.72 -4.20 0.67
CA ASN A 224 -14.34 -4.65 0.42
C ASN A 224 -13.91 -4.25 -0.99
N ASN A 225 -12.61 -3.98 -1.19
CA ASN A 225 -12.07 -3.65 -2.52
C ASN A 225 -12.19 -4.80 -3.54
N ASP A 226 -12.33 -6.04 -3.07
CA ASP A 226 -12.09 -7.25 -3.87
C ASP A 226 -13.35 -7.91 -4.46
N ASP A 227 -14.58 -7.56 -4.02
CA ASP A 227 -15.78 -8.38 -4.37
C ASP A 227 -17.04 -7.61 -4.83
N ASP A 228 -17.17 -6.30 -4.65
CA ASP A 228 -18.42 -5.59 -4.99
C ASP A 228 -18.25 -4.66 -6.21
N ASP A 229 -18.41 -5.23 -7.39
CA ASP A 229 -18.51 -4.50 -8.67
C ASP A 229 -19.67 -3.48 -8.73
N ASN A 230 -20.59 -3.50 -7.75
CA ASN A 230 -21.81 -2.68 -7.77
C ASN A 230 -21.97 -1.67 -6.61
N GLY A 231 -20.95 -1.44 -5.77
CA GLY A 231 -21.00 -0.38 -4.75
C GLY A 231 -22.14 -0.49 -3.72
N ASN A 232 -22.84 -1.63 -3.66
CA ASN A 232 -23.96 -1.88 -2.76
C ASN A 232 -23.72 -3.14 -1.91
N CYS A 233 -22.73 -3.07 -1.02
CA CYS A 233 -22.38 -4.18 -0.14
C CYS A 233 -23.49 -4.58 0.85
N ILE A 234 -24.46 -3.69 1.10
CA ILE A 234 -25.61 -3.96 1.99
C ILE A 234 -26.56 -4.94 1.30
N GLY A 235 -26.84 -4.72 0.01
CA GLY A 235 -27.70 -5.61 -0.78
C GLY A 235 -27.09 -6.99 -1.00
N SER A 236 -25.78 -7.06 -1.21
CA SER A 236 -25.03 -8.32 -1.36
C SER A 236 -24.61 -8.97 -0.04
N LYS A 237 -24.93 -8.36 1.12
CA LYS A 237 -24.55 -8.84 2.46
C LYS A 237 -23.04 -9.13 2.61
N SER A 238 -22.22 -8.29 1.97
CA SER A 238 -20.76 -8.47 1.80
C SER A 238 -19.92 -7.37 2.45
N CYS A 239 -20.55 -6.37 3.09
CA CYS A 239 -19.84 -5.24 3.69
C CYS A 239 -18.71 -5.64 4.64
N ARG A 240 -17.61 -4.89 4.54
CA ARG A 240 -16.50 -4.89 5.48
C ARG A 240 -16.92 -4.41 6.86
N ALA A 241 -17.63 -3.28 6.87
CA ALA A 241 -18.15 -2.65 8.06
C ALA A 241 -19.55 -2.09 7.75
N LEU A 242 -20.45 -2.19 8.71
CA LEU A 242 -21.80 -1.68 8.63
C LEU A 242 -22.04 -0.75 9.82
N MET A 243 -22.25 0.53 9.52
CA MET A 243 -22.69 1.50 10.50
C MET A 243 -24.21 1.62 10.43
N SER A 244 -24.88 1.61 11.58
CA SER A 244 -26.30 1.89 11.68
C SER A 244 -26.59 2.99 12.70
N VAL A 245 -27.62 3.79 12.42
CA VAL A 245 -28.11 4.84 13.31
C VAL A 245 -29.62 4.72 13.46
N TRP A 246 -30.12 4.88 14.69
CA TRP A 246 -31.54 4.86 14.99
C TRP A 246 -31.85 5.74 16.21
N LYS A 247 -33.14 6.04 16.41
CA LYS A 247 -33.60 6.78 17.59
C LYS A 247 -34.05 5.86 18.70
N ASN A 248 -33.68 6.17 19.94
CA ASN A 248 -34.24 5.54 21.12
C ASN A 248 -35.63 6.13 21.46
N GLU A 249 -36.29 5.55 22.47
CA GLU A 249 -37.60 5.99 22.95
C GLU A 249 -37.62 7.46 23.41
N ASN A 250 -36.47 8.00 23.83
CA ASN A 250 -36.29 9.38 24.25
C ASN A 250 -35.97 10.34 23.07
N GLY A 251 -35.99 9.85 21.83
CA GLY A 251 -35.70 10.61 20.62
C GLY A 251 -34.23 10.94 20.40
N GLU A 252 -33.31 10.32 21.13
CA GLU A 252 -31.85 10.46 21.00
C GLU A 252 -31.28 9.47 19.99
N ASN A 253 -30.16 9.84 19.36
CA ASN A 253 -29.53 9.02 18.33
C ASN A 253 -28.55 8.01 18.95
N ASN A 254 -28.82 6.73 18.71
CA ASN A 254 -27.93 5.63 19.00
C ASN A 254 -27.18 5.21 17.74
N PHE A 255 -25.90 4.90 17.90
CA PHE A 255 -25.03 4.48 16.83
C PHE A 255 -24.51 3.07 17.10
N SER A 256 -24.38 2.28 16.04
CA SER A 256 -23.71 0.98 16.08
C SER A 256 -22.82 0.80 14.87
N LEU A 257 -21.67 0.17 15.08
CA LEU A 257 -20.77 -0.26 14.03
C LEU A 257 -20.45 -1.74 14.21
N GLN A 258 -20.64 -2.51 13.14
CA GLN A 258 -20.29 -3.93 13.05
C GLN A 258 -19.23 -4.11 11.98
N ALA A 259 -18.13 -4.80 12.24
CA ALA A 259 -17.07 -4.97 11.24
C ALA A 259 -16.38 -6.33 11.28
N LYS A 260 -15.95 -6.79 10.09
CA LYS A 260 -15.26 -8.07 9.87
C LYS A 260 -13.73 -7.90 9.79
N PRO A 261 -12.95 -8.96 10.12
CA PRO A 261 -11.49 -9.06 9.92
C PRO A 261 -11.10 -9.17 8.45
N SER A 262 -9.84 -8.81 8.12
CA SER A 262 -9.34 -8.76 6.72
C SER A 262 -9.30 -10.17 6.12
N LYS A 263 -9.75 -10.36 4.87
CA LYS A 263 -9.60 -11.66 4.21
C LYS A 263 -8.12 -12.08 4.07
N GLN A 264 -7.18 -11.12 4.15
CA GLN A 264 -5.73 -11.33 4.16
C GLN A 264 -5.11 -11.48 5.56
N SER A 265 -5.89 -11.32 6.65
CA SER A 265 -5.42 -11.45 8.03
C SER A 265 -6.52 -11.95 8.94
N SER A 266 -6.35 -13.16 9.49
CA SER A 266 -7.21 -13.77 10.51
C SER A 266 -7.12 -13.07 11.88
N SER A 267 -6.22 -12.10 12.06
CA SER A 267 -6.04 -11.33 13.30
C SER A 267 -6.41 -9.85 13.12
N MET A 268 -7.21 -9.31 14.06
CA MET A 268 -7.64 -7.90 14.16
C MET A 268 -6.86 -7.09 15.20
N ALA A 269 -5.68 -7.56 15.61
CA ALA A 269 -4.85 -6.85 16.57
C ALA A 269 -4.52 -5.44 16.03
N ASN A 270 -4.77 -4.42 16.86
CA ASN A 270 -4.50 -3.01 16.59
C ASN A 270 -5.18 -2.46 15.31
N SER A 271 -6.42 -2.88 15.06
CA SER A 271 -7.26 -2.33 13.99
C SER A 271 -8.21 -1.25 14.49
N TYR A 272 -8.47 -0.23 13.68
CA TYR A 272 -9.50 0.77 13.95
C TYR A 272 -10.60 0.74 12.90
N TYR A 273 -11.81 1.08 13.34
CA TYR A 273 -12.97 1.34 12.50
C TYR A 273 -13.59 2.66 12.94
N SER A 274 -13.51 3.67 12.07
CA SER A 274 -13.85 5.06 12.41
C SER A 274 -15.10 5.52 11.68
N MET A 275 -15.91 6.30 12.39
CA MET A 275 -16.96 7.15 11.82
C MET A 275 -16.58 8.61 12.04
N ALA A 276 -16.65 9.46 10.99
CA ALA A 276 -16.48 10.90 11.14
C ALA A 276 -17.74 11.69 10.76
N LEU A 277 -17.96 12.81 11.45
CA LEU A 277 -18.95 13.83 11.11
C LEU A 277 -18.24 15.05 10.50
N SER A 278 -18.54 15.33 9.23
CA SER A 278 -17.98 16.45 8.48
C SER A 278 -19.08 17.41 7.97
N ASP A 279 -18.73 18.69 7.86
CA ASP A 279 -19.62 19.70 7.27
C ASP A 279 -19.49 19.77 5.75
N ASP A 280 -18.44 19.19 5.18
CA ASP A 280 -18.17 19.20 3.75
C ASP A 280 -17.82 17.79 3.24
N ASN A 281 -17.50 17.70 1.95
CA ASN A 281 -17.19 16.42 1.32
C ASN A 281 -15.70 16.05 1.34
N ARG A 282 -14.87 16.75 2.12
CA ARG A 282 -13.42 16.53 2.20
C ARG A 282 -13.02 16.19 3.63
N MET A 283 -12.09 15.25 3.78
CA MET A 283 -11.47 15.02 5.08
C MET A 283 -10.68 16.27 5.47
N GLY A 284 -11.07 16.84 6.59
CA GLY A 284 -10.52 18.08 7.12
C GLY A 284 -10.66 18.10 8.63
N ASN A 285 -11.20 19.20 9.16
CA ASN A 285 -11.38 19.37 10.59
C ASN A 285 -12.70 18.73 11.05
N ASP A 286 -12.64 17.42 11.29
CA ASP A 286 -13.80 16.55 11.50
C ASP A 286 -13.77 15.87 12.87
N PHE A 287 -14.96 15.64 13.43
CA PHE A 287 -15.09 14.87 14.66
C PHE A 287 -15.15 13.38 14.31
N VAL A 288 -14.46 12.54 15.08
CA VAL A 288 -14.29 11.13 14.78
C VAL A 288 -14.61 10.27 16.01
N VAL A 289 -15.37 9.21 15.79
CA VAL A 289 -15.60 8.13 16.76
C VAL A 289 -14.87 6.89 16.25
N ASP A 290 -14.09 6.27 17.12
CA ASP A 290 -13.23 5.13 16.80
C ASP A 290 -13.67 3.89 17.56
N CYS A 291 -13.85 2.81 16.84
CA CYS A 291 -13.93 1.48 17.39
C CYS A 291 -12.54 0.84 17.23
N LEU A 292 -11.79 0.82 18.33
CA LEU A 292 -10.41 0.32 18.40
C LEU A 292 -10.40 -1.12 18.90
N VAL A 293 -9.71 -1.99 18.18
CA VAL A 293 -9.42 -3.36 18.59
C VAL A 293 -7.98 -3.42 19.04
N ASN A 294 -7.73 -3.66 20.33
CA ASN A 294 -6.37 -3.81 20.85
C ASN A 294 -5.82 -5.20 20.55
N SER A 295 -4.50 -5.36 20.67
CA SER A 295 -3.79 -6.64 20.57
C SER A 295 -4.40 -7.78 21.39
N ASN A 296 -5.01 -7.47 22.55
CA ASN A 296 -5.66 -8.44 23.42
C ASN A 296 -7.10 -8.80 22.99
N GLY A 297 -7.52 -8.42 21.78
CA GLY A 297 -8.90 -8.61 21.28
C GLY A 297 -9.95 -7.73 21.98
N ARG A 298 -9.52 -6.82 22.87
CA ARG A 298 -10.41 -5.89 23.56
C ARG A 298 -10.85 -4.80 22.60
N VAL A 299 -12.16 -4.60 22.52
CA VAL A 299 -12.77 -3.55 21.69
C VAL A 299 -13.12 -2.35 22.57
N MET A 300 -12.69 -1.17 22.16
CA MET A 300 -12.91 0.08 22.88
C MET A 300 -13.47 1.15 21.95
N VAL A 301 -14.41 1.94 22.44
CA VAL A 301 -14.85 3.14 21.74
C VAL A 301 -14.01 4.31 22.24
N ASP A 302 -13.36 5.03 21.33
CA ASP A 302 -12.65 6.26 21.64
C ASP A 302 -13.11 7.41 20.74
N LEU A 303 -12.82 8.63 21.16
CA LEU A 303 -13.12 9.84 20.41
C LEU A 303 -11.82 10.51 19.97
N SER A 304 -11.79 10.93 18.73
CA SER A 304 -10.68 11.68 18.16
C SER A 304 -11.20 12.81 17.27
N HIS A 305 -10.27 13.61 16.79
CA HIS A 305 -10.51 14.76 15.96
C HIS A 305 -9.49 14.74 14.84
N ASN A 306 -9.91 15.10 13.62
CA ASN A 306 -8.99 15.29 12.52
C ASN A 306 -8.53 16.74 12.45
N ILE A 307 -7.23 16.97 12.26
CA ILE A 307 -6.65 18.25 11.85
C ILE A 307 -6.13 18.07 10.43
N GLY A 308 -6.87 18.58 9.45
CA GLY A 308 -6.60 18.31 8.04
C GLY A 308 -6.70 16.81 7.72
N LYS A 309 -5.55 16.14 7.57
CA LYS A 309 -5.47 14.68 7.30
C LYS A 309 -4.82 13.89 8.43
N SER A 310 -4.41 14.55 9.50
CA SER A 310 -3.87 13.93 10.71
C SER A 310 -4.99 13.70 11.72
N ASN A 311 -4.86 12.69 12.56
CA ASN A 311 -5.83 12.37 13.60
C ASN A 311 -5.17 12.51 14.97
N GLU A 312 -5.87 13.16 15.90
CA GLU A 312 -5.44 13.32 17.28
C GLU A 312 -6.55 12.87 18.24
N PRO A 313 -6.23 12.07 19.27
CA PRO A 313 -7.23 11.63 20.25
C PRO A 313 -7.70 12.80 21.12
N LEU A 314 -8.99 12.78 21.51
CA LEU A 314 -9.52 13.79 22.43
C LEU A 314 -9.04 13.57 23.86
N SER A 315 -8.95 14.66 24.62
CA SER A 315 -8.60 14.60 26.03
C SER A 315 -9.64 13.79 26.82
N LYS A 316 -9.21 13.19 27.93
CA LYS A 316 -10.10 12.41 28.81
C LYS A 316 -11.32 13.21 29.27
N ARG A 317 -11.17 14.52 29.49
CA ARG A 317 -12.26 15.41 29.92
C ARG A 317 -13.30 15.62 28.82
N GLU A 318 -12.86 15.92 27.59
CA GLU A 318 -13.76 16.09 26.45
C GLU A 318 -14.49 14.79 26.14
N ARG A 319 -13.78 13.66 26.18
CA ARG A 319 -14.37 12.34 25.96
C ARG A 319 -15.51 12.04 26.94
N MET A 320 -15.31 12.31 28.23
CA MET A 320 -16.31 12.09 29.26
C MET A 320 -17.50 13.05 29.17
N ASP A 321 -17.34 14.25 28.58
CA ASP A 321 -18.48 15.17 28.34
C ASP A 321 -19.31 14.76 27.12
N ILE A 322 -18.65 14.25 26.07
CA ILE A 322 -19.29 13.97 24.78
C ILE A 322 -19.90 12.56 24.71
N LEU A 323 -19.17 11.56 25.20
CA LEU A 323 -19.55 10.15 25.11
C LEU A 323 -20.43 9.76 26.30
N GLN A 324 -21.74 9.62 26.07
CA GLN A 324 -22.71 9.32 27.12
C GLN A 324 -22.80 7.83 27.45
N GLU A 325 -22.78 6.99 26.42
CA GLU A 325 -22.78 5.54 26.54
C GLU A 325 -21.83 4.93 25.51
N GLN A 326 -21.20 3.81 25.88
CA GLN A 326 -20.33 3.06 24.99
C GLN A 326 -20.34 1.58 25.35
N THR A 327 -20.20 0.73 24.33
CA THR A 327 -19.99 -0.70 24.49
C THR A 327 -19.16 -1.17 23.31
N GLY A 328 -18.04 -1.82 23.60
CA GLY A 328 -17.17 -2.46 22.61
C GLY A 328 -17.04 -3.93 22.94
N GLN A 329 -17.36 -4.80 21.99
CA GLN A 329 -17.31 -6.24 22.15
C GLN A 329 -16.74 -6.89 20.89
N PHE A 330 -16.05 -8.01 21.08
CA PHE A 330 -15.61 -8.88 20.00
C PHE A 330 -16.31 -10.22 20.19
N ILE A 331 -17.29 -10.51 19.33
CA ILE A 331 -18.16 -11.68 19.45
C ILE A 331 -18.15 -12.39 18.10
N ASP A 332 -17.87 -13.70 18.10
CA ASP A 332 -17.94 -14.58 16.93
C ASP A 332 -17.21 -14.05 15.68
N GLY A 333 -16.06 -13.40 15.87
CA GLY A 333 -15.25 -12.86 14.77
C GLY A 333 -15.69 -11.49 14.26
N ILE A 334 -16.68 -10.84 14.87
CA ILE A 334 -17.20 -9.54 14.49
C ILE A 334 -16.93 -8.52 15.60
N VAL A 335 -16.45 -7.34 15.20
CA VAL A 335 -16.31 -6.18 16.10
C VAL A 335 -17.67 -5.52 16.24
N HIS A 336 -18.17 -5.41 17.46
CA HIS A 336 -19.41 -4.70 17.79
C HIS A 336 -19.09 -3.48 18.65
N CYS A 337 -19.25 -2.29 18.08
CA CYS A 337 -19.25 -1.04 18.82
C CYS A 337 -20.65 -0.43 18.83
N LYS A 338 -21.06 0.06 20.00
CA LYS A 338 -22.27 0.85 20.20
C LYS A 338 -21.92 2.07 21.03
N TRP A 339 -22.46 3.22 20.66
CA TRP A 339 -22.23 4.44 21.42
C TRP A 339 -23.38 5.42 21.31
N ARG A 340 -23.45 6.33 22.29
CA ARG A 340 -24.35 7.48 22.30
C ARG A 340 -23.56 8.75 22.58
N LEU A 341 -23.78 9.75 21.74
CA LEU A 341 -23.16 11.07 21.85
C LEU A 341 -24.15 12.07 22.45
N LYS A 342 -23.61 13.05 23.18
CA LYS A 342 -24.36 14.23 23.62
C LYS A 342 -24.97 14.96 22.41
N ARG A 343 -26.20 15.45 22.54
CA ARG A 343 -26.93 16.11 21.42
C ARG A 343 -26.18 17.30 20.83
N GLN A 344 -25.55 18.09 21.70
CA GLN A 344 -24.76 19.26 21.34
C GLN A 344 -23.45 19.24 22.13
N PHE A 345 -22.34 19.43 21.42
CA PHE A 345 -21.01 19.49 22.02
C PHE A 345 -20.08 20.33 21.16
N ARG A 346 -18.96 20.75 21.76
CA ARG A 346 -17.96 21.60 21.11
C ARG A 346 -16.60 20.95 21.19
N ILE A 347 -15.87 20.99 20.07
CA ILE A 347 -14.48 20.54 19.99
C ILE A 347 -13.66 21.67 19.40
N GLY A 348 -12.68 22.17 20.16
CA GLY A 348 -11.94 23.38 19.82
C GLY A 348 -12.88 24.57 19.55
N ASN A 349 -12.90 25.04 18.31
CA ASN A 349 -13.74 26.17 17.87
C ASN A 349 -14.99 25.78 17.09
N LYS A 350 -15.33 24.48 17.02
CA LYS A 350 -16.41 23.96 16.19
C LYS A 350 -17.51 23.35 17.04
N ASP A 351 -18.74 23.78 16.79
CA ASP A 351 -19.94 23.30 17.48
C ASP A 351 -20.64 22.21 16.64
N TYR A 352 -20.94 21.09 17.27
CA TYR A 352 -21.66 19.97 16.69
C TYR A 352 -23.06 19.88 17.30
N ASP A 353 -24.08 19.71 16.44
CA ASP A 353 -25.47 19.51 16.84
C ASP A 353 -26.11 18.38 16.03
N ILE A 354 -26.11 17.19 16.61
CA ILE A 354 -26.63 15.96 15.99
C ILE A 354 -28.17 16.04 15.81
N SER A 355 -28.85 16.92 16.56
CA SER A 355 -30.32 16.99 16.57
C SER A 355 -30.89 17.95 15.53
N LYS A 356 -30.07 18.81 14.92
CA LYS A 356 -30.55 19.85 13.99
C LYS A 356 -29.76 19.92 12.68
N ARG A 357 -28.47 19.57 12.67
CA ARG A 357 -27.61 19.72 11.50
C ARG A 357 -27.52 18.42 10.70
N SER A 358 -27.28 18.59 9.41
CA SER A 358 -26.94 17.50 8.50
C SER A 358 -25.42 17.44 8.35
N TYR A 359 -24.85 16.24 8.38
CA TYR A 359 -23.41 16.02 8.26
C TYR A 359 -23.09 15.03 7.16
N HIS A 360 -22.00 15.23 6.45
CA HIS A 360 -21.40 14.14 5.69
C HIS A 360 -20.83 13.12 6.67
N ILE A 361 -21.14 11.84 6.43
CA ILE A 361 -20.67 10.74 7.28
C ILE A 361 -19.54 10.04 6.54
N PHE A 362 -18.36 9.99 7.16
CA PHE A 362 -17.24 9.22 6.63
C PHE A 362 -17.06 7.94 7.43
N LEU A 363 -16.74 6.85 6.74
CA LEU A 363 -16.31 5.60 7.35
C LEU A 363 -14.90 5.28 6.89
N ALA A 364 -14.06 4.79 7.79
CA ALA A 364 -12.72 4.34 7.46
C ALA A 364 -12.29 3.16 8.32
N THR A 365 -11.39 2.34 7.81
CA THR A 365 -10.73 1.28 8.58
C THR A 365 -9.25 1.25 8.23
N GLY A 366 -8.42 0.89 9.20
CA GLY A 366 -6.98 0.76 9.05
C GLY A 366 -6.36 0.19 10.32
N SER A 367 -5.04 0.15 10.36
CA SER A 367 -4.28 -0.23 11.55
C SER A 367 -3.89 1.01 12.35
N TYR A 368 -3.65 0.85 13.65
CA TYR A 368 -3.06 1.91 14.48
C TYR A 368 -1.87 1.37 15.26
N ASP A 369 -0.89 2.22 15.50
CA ASP A 369 0.25 1.92 16.38
C ASP A 369 0.01 2.52 17.78
N ASN A 370 0.63 1.94 18.79
CA ASN A 370 0.55 2.42 20.16
C ASN A 370 1.95 2.71 20.68
N ASP A 371 2.33 3.98 20.71
CA ASP A 371 3.63 4.45 21.19
C ASP A 371 3.73 4.48 22.73
N GLY A 372 2.73 3.97 23.46
CA GLY A 372 2.69 3.89 24.92
C GLY A 372 2.00 5.08 25.61
N GLU A 373 1.79 6.20 24.91
CA GLU A 373 1.02 7.35 25.41
C GLU A 373 -0.26 7.63 24.60
N GLN A 374 -0.23 7.42 23.28
CA GLN A 374 -1.35 7.68 22.38
C GLN A 374 -1.42 6.64 21.25
N ASN A 375 -2.64 6.38 20.76
CA ASN A 375 -2.87 5.54 19.59
C ASN A 375 -2.68 6.40 18.33
N HIS A 376 -1.68 6.09 17.52
CA HIS A 376 -1.44 6.75 16.25
C HIS A 376 -2.06 5.93 15.11
N LYS A 377 -3.09 6.47 14.45
CA LYS A 377 -3.72 5.79 13.32
C LYS A 377 -2.79 5.82 12.10
N GLU A 378 -2.54 4.66 11.53
CA GLU A 378 -1.93 4.57 10.21
C GLU A 378 -2.92 5.00 9.12
N TYR A 379 -2.46 5.04 7.87
CA TYR A 379 -3.32 5.37 6.76
C TYR A 379 -4.43 4.32 6.59
N HIS A 380 -5.66 4.77 6.38
CA HIS A 380 -6.80 3.87 6.18
C HIS A 380 -6.63 2.97 4.95
N ASP A 381 -6.95 1.70 5.11
CA ASP A 381 -6.99 0.71 4.03
C ASP A 381 -8.25 0.87 3.17
N LEU A 382 -9.38 1.16 3.80
CA LEU A 382 -10.66 1.41 3.12
C LEU A 382 -11.30 2.69 3.68
N LYS A 383 -12.00 3.41 2.81
CA LYS A 383 -12.73 4.63 3.15
C LYS A 383 -14.01 4.77 2.33
N LEU A 384 -14.99 5.44 2.92
CA LEU A 384 -16.27 5.78 2.33
C LEU A 384 -16.71 7.16 2.83
N ARG A 385 -17.49 7.90 2.04
CA ARG A 385 -18.13 9.14 2.48
C ARG A 385 -19.52 9.31 1.88
N THR A 386 -20.51 9.78 2.61
CA THR A 386 -21.82 10.07 2.01
C THR A 386 -21.72 11.18 0.95
N SER A 387 -22.40 10.99 -0.18
CA SER A 387 -22.42 11.97 -1.28
C SER A 387 -23.12 13.26 -0.89
N GLU A 388 -24.19 13.13 -0.11
CA GLU A 388 -24.99 14.23 0.45
C GLU A 388 -24.93 14.20 1.98
N PRO A 389 -25.12 15.34 2.65
CA PRO A 389 -25.16 15.40 4.10
C PRO A 389 -26.42 14.72 4.64
N VAL A 390 -26.24 13.87 5.64
CA VAL A 390 -27.31 13.09 6.27
C VAL A 390 -27.89 13.86 7.44
N ASN A 391 -29.20 14.06 7.43
CA ASN A 391 -29.92 14.65 8.55
C ASN A 391 -30.19 13.60 9.64
N LEU A 392 -29.43 13.65 10.73
CA LEU A 392 -29.55 12.71 11.86
C LEU A 392 -30.76 13.00 12.76
N SER A 393 -31.51 14.07 12.51
CA SER A 393 -32.76 14.37 13.23
C SER A 393 -33.98 13.68 12.62
N SER A 394 -33.94 13.35 11.33
CA SER A 394 -35.02 12.74 10.56
C SER A 394 -34.56 11.41 9.95
N ILE A 395 -34.18 10.47 10.81
CA ILE A 395 -33.69 9.15 10.40
C ILE A 395 -34.88 8.36 9.83
N ILE A 396 -34.84 8.06 8.53
CA ILE A 396 -35.74 7.10 7.87
C ILE A 396 -34.96 5.79 7.72
N ALA A 397 -35.62 4.67 8.02
CA ALA A 397 -35.01 3.36 7.82
C ALA A 397 -34.69 3.11 6.34
N GLY A 398 -33.55 2.50 6.07
CA GLY A 398 -33.07 2.28 4.71
C GLY A 398 -31.56 2.26 4.60
N SER A 399 -31.07 2.06 3.37
CA SER A 399 -29.64 2.07 3.06
C SER A 399 -29.30 3.30 2.21
N LEU A 400 -28.24 4.00 2.59
CA LEU A 400 -27.68 5.08 1.76
C LEU A 400 -26.70 4.47 0.77
N GLN A 401 -27.04 4.52 -0.51
CA GLN A 401 -26.08 4.21 -1.57
C GLN A 401 -25.12 5.36 -1.74
N VAL A 402 -23.86 5.09 -1.42
CA VAL A 402 -22.79 6.06 -1.54
C VAL A 402 -22.04 5.81 -2.84
N LYS A 403 -22.06 6.81 -3.75
CA LYS A 403 -21.23 6.77 -4.95
C LYS A 403 -19.78 6.96 -4.56
N ASP A 404 -18.98 5.90 -4.68
CA ASP A 404 -17.54 5.98 -4.51
C ASP A 404 -16.92 7.00 -5.48
N LEU A 405 -16.10 7.92 -4.94
CA LEU A 405 -15.34 8.91 -5.71
C LEU A 405 -14.15 8.27 -6.44
N THR A 406 -14.26 7.00 -6.84
CA THR A 406 -13.30 6.29 -7.71
C THR A 406 -13.40 6.73 -9.17
N VAL A 407 -14.46 7.47 -9.55
CA VAL A 407 -14.67 7.96 -10.92
C VAL A 407 -13.52 8.84 -11.41
N LEU A 408 -13.01 9.75 -10.58
CA LEU A 408 -11.97 10.70 -11.04
C LEU A 408 -10.60 10.00 -11.24
N ILE A 409 -10.31 8.98 -10.44
CA ILE A 409 -9.15 8.09 -10.63
C ILE A 409 -9.31 7.27 -11.93
N ARG A 410 -10.49 6.71 -12.16
CA ARG A 410 -10.79 5.96 -13.39
C ARG A 410 -10.67 6.85 -14.63
N VAL A 411 -11.18 8.08 -14.58
CA VAL A 411 -11.04 9.07 -15.66
C VAL A 411 -9.56 9.39 -15.92
N HIS A 412 -8.75 9.62 -14.87
CA HIS A 412 -7.30 9.81 -15.01
C HIS A 412 -6.66 8.63 -15.74
N GLY A 413 -6.92 7.39 -15.29
CA GLY A 413 -6.38 6.17 -15.92
C GLY A 413 -6.77 6.03 -17.39
N CYS A 414 -8.05 6.19 -17.72
CA CYS A 414 -8.55 6.10 -19.10
C CYS A 414 -7.91 7.14 -20.02
N LEU A 415 -7.81 8.39 -19.59
CA LEU A 415 -7.18 9.46 -20.37
C LEU A 415 -5.69 9.19 -20.59
N MET A 416 -4.98 8.70 -19.58
CA MET A 416 -3.56 8.32 -19.71
C MET A 416 -3.36 7.15 -20.68
N LEU A 417 -4.23 6.14 -20.66
CA LEU A 417 -4.17 5.02 -21.62
C LEU A 417 -4.45 5.47 -23.06
N ILE A 418 -5.48 6.29 -23.28
CA ILE A 418 -5.80 6.82 -24.62
C ILE A 418 -4.60 7.62 -25.16
N ALA A 419 -3.97 8.44 -24.31
CA ALA A 419 -2.83 9.24 -24.70
C ALA A 419 -1.58 8.38 -24.99
N TRP A 420 -1.17 7.55 -24.03
CA TRP A 420 0.13 6.85 -24.10
C TRP A 420 0.10 5.53 -24.87
N PHE A 421 -1.02 4.81 -24.90
CA PHE A 421 -1.17 3.57 -25.69
C PHE A 421 -1.93 3.80 -27.01
N GLY A 422 -2.62 4.93 -27.17
CA GLY A 422 -3.29 5.27 -28.42
C GLY A 422 -2.51 6.29 -29.23
N THR A 423 -2.71 7.57 -28.91
CA THR A 423 -2.40 8.68 -29.81
C THR A 423 -0.90 8.95 -29.96
N VAL A 424 -0.11 8.83 -28.88
CA VAL A 424 1.34 9.07 -28.91
C VAL A 424 2.10 8.04 -29.78
N PRO A 425 1.92 6.71 -29.60
CA PRO A 425 2.46 5.68 -30.48
C PRO A 425 2.16 5.89 -31.97
N ILE A 426 0.90 6.19 -32.30
CA ILE A 426 0.45 6.43 -33.68
C ILE A 426 1.17 7.65 -34.25
N ALA A 427 1.25 8.74 -33.50
CA ALA A 427 1.91 9.97 -33.93
C ALA A 427 3.42 9.78 -34.16
N ILE A 428 4.10 8.99 -33.33
CA ILE A 428 5.54 8.68 -33.50
C ILE A 428 5.77 7.78 -34.71
N THR A 429 4.93 6.76 -34.89
CA THR A 429 5.00 5.85 -36.04
C THR A 429 4.82 6.62 -37.35
N LEU A 430 3.81 7.50 -37.44
CA LEU A 430 3.59 8.38 -38.58
C LEU A 430 4.80 9.27 -38.88
N ALA A 431 5.35 9.92 -37.85
CA ALA A 431 6.50 10.80 -38.01
C ALA A 431 7.80 10.07 -38.37
N ARG A 432 7.92 8.77 -38.06
CA ARG A 432 9.13 7.99 -38.32
C ARG A 432 9.12 7.31 -39.69
N TYR A 433 8.03 6.63 -40.05
CA TYR A 433 8.00 5.75 -41.22
C TYR A 433 7.17 6.29 -42.38
N PHE A 434 6.20 7.18 -42.14
CA PHE A 434 5.25 7.63 -43.16
C PHE A 434 5.58 8.99 -43.78
N LYS A 435 6.82 9.49 -43.61
CA LYS A 435 7.23 10.79 -44.18
C LYS A 435 7.09 10.86 -45.70
N GLN A 436 7.30 9.74 -46.38
CA GLN A 436 7.25 9.62 -47.85
C GLN A 436 5.96 9.00 -48.37
N ALA A 437 4.99 8.68 -47.51
CA ALA A 437 3.77 7.96 -47.91
C ALA A 437 2.84 8.79 -48.82
N TRP A 438 2.97 10.12 -48.83
CA TRP A 438 2.17 11.01 -49.66
C TRP A 438 3.03 12.05 -50.38
N PRO A 439 3.77 11.64 -51.43
CA PRO A 439 4.60 12.57 -52.19
C PRO A 439 3.73 13.63 -52.88
N GLY A 440 4.15 14.90 -52.81
CA GLY A 440 3.50 16.03 -53.49
C GLY A 440 2.16 16.51 -52.92
N ARG A 441 1.59 15.85 -51.90
CA ARG A 441 0.33 16.27 -51.27
C ARG A 441 0.57 17.05 -49.98
N LEU A 442 -0.06 18.21 -49.87
CA LEU A 442 -0.03 19.07 -48.69
C LEU A 442 -1.42 19.11 -48.05
N LEU A 443 -1.47 19.15 -46.72
CA LEU A 443 -2.67 19.41 -45.94
C LEU A 443 -2.46 20.73 -45.20
N CYS A 444 -3.31 21.73 -45.47
CA CYS A 444 -3.17 23.08 -44.89
C CYS A 444 -1.76 23.70 -45.09
N GLY A 445 -1.14 23.48 -46.25
CA GLY A 445 0.18 24.04 -46.58
C GLY A 445 1.38 23.32 -45.95
N VAL A 446 1.18 22.21 -45.23
CA VAL A 446 2.26 21.40 -44.64
C VAL A 446 2.18 19.94 -45.09
N GLN A 447 3.28 19.18 -44.95
CA GLN A 447 3.30 17.75 -45.25
C GLN A 447 2.29 16.99 -44.38
N ILE A 448 1.57 16.03 -44.98
CA ILE A 448 0.46 15.32 -44.33
C ILE A 448 0.90 14.65 -43.01
N TRP A 449 2.03 13.93 -43.00
CA TRP A 449 2.54 13.29 -41.79
C TRP A 449 2.80 14.29 -40.66
N PHE A 450 3.25 15.51 -41.01
CA PHE A 450 3.58 16.56 -40.05
C PHE A 450 2.31 17.18 -39.47
N ALA A 451 1.28 17.36 -40.28
CA ALA A 451 -0.04 17.80 -39.81
C ALA A 451 -0.61 16.80 -38.81
N PHE A 452 -0.69 15.51 -39.16
CA PHE A 452 -1.24 14.48 -38.27
C PHE A 452 -0.41 14.30 -36.99
N HIS A 453 0.92 14.26 -37.10
CA HIS A 453 1.80 14.16 -35.93
C HIS A 453 1.55 15.32 -34.96
N ARG A 454 1.53 16.56 -35.45
CA ARG A 454 1.30 17.75 -34.63
C ARG A 454 -0.08 17.71 -33.96
N SER A 455 -1.13 17.41 -34.73
CA SER A 455 -2.50 17.36 -34.21
C SER A 455 -2.67 16.29 -33.14
N LEU A 456 -2.16 15.07 -33.36
CA LEU A 456 -2.21 13.98 -32.39
C LEU A 456 -1.40 14.28 -31.13
N MET A 457 -0.22 14.91 -31.25
CA MET A 457 0.58 15.29 -30.08
C MET A 457 -0.08 16.39 -29.24
N ILE A 458 -0.66 17.42 -29.87
CA ILE A 458 -1.42 18.46 -29.16
C ILE A 458 -2.62 17.84 -28.43
N PHE A 459 -3.37 16.99 -29.12
CA PHE A 459 -4.50 16.28 -28.52
C PHE A 459 -4.07 15.43 -27.32
N SER A 460 -2.97 14.67 -27.45
CA SER A 460 -2.42 13.84 -26.36
C SER A 460 -2.06 14.69 -25.14
N ILE A 461 -1.40 15.83 -25.35
CA ILE A 461 -1.03 16.75 -24.25
C ILE A 461 -2.28 17.31 -23.56
N CYS A 462 -3.32 17.68 -24.30
CA CYS A 462 -4.60 18.12 -23.72
C CYS A 462 -5.20 17.03 -22.82
N LEU A 463 -5.24 15.78 -23.28
CA LEU A 463 -5.72 14.66 -22.46
C LEU A 463 -4.89 14.48 -21.18
N MET A 464 -3.56 14.55 -21.28
CA MET A 464 -2.66 14.43 -20.13
C MET A 464 -2.85 15.58 -19.12
N ILE A 465 -3.04 16.82 -19.59
CA ILE A 465 -3.31 17.97 -18.72
C ILE A 465 -4.63 17.76 -17.96
N ILE A 466 -5.70 17.38 -18.65
CA ILE A 466 -7.00 17.11 -18.02
C ILE A 466 -6.87 15.98 -16.99
N ALA A 467 -6.21 14.88 -17.37
CA ALA A 467 -5.96 13.75 -16.48
C ALA A 467 -5.17 14.16 -15.24
N GLN A 468 -4.20 15.05 -15.38
CA GLN A 468 -3.39 15.54 -14.28
C GLN A 468 -4.19 16.49 -13.35
N ILE A 469 -5.06 17.34 -13.91
CA ILE A 469 -5.98 18.18 -13.12
C ILE A 469 -6.95 17.29 -12.33
N CYS A 470 -7.53 16.26 -12.96
CA CYS A 470 -8.43 15.31 -12.31
C CYS A 470 -7.78 14.66 -11.08
N ILE A 471 -6.56 14.13 -11.21
CA ILE A 471 -5.91 13.42 -10.11
C ILE A 471 -5.42 14.38 -9.01
N PHE A 472 -4.93 15.57 -9.35
CA PHE A 472 -4.55 16.57 -8.34
C PHE A 472 -5.75 17.11 -7.59
N TYR A 473 -6.88 17.33 -8.26
CA TYR A 473 -8.13 17.71 -7.61
C TYR A 473 -8.62 16.62 -6.63
N TYR A 474 -8.43 15.34 -6.98
CA TYR A 474 -8.79 14.22 -6.13
C TYR A 474 -7.90 14.08 -4.90
N ILE A 475 -6.57 14.02 -5.09
CA ILE A 475 -5.61 13.71 -4.01
C ILE A 475 -5.32 14.95 -3.14
N GLY A 476 -5.32 16.15 -3.76
CA GLY A 476 -5.03 17.43 -3.12
C GLY A 476 -3.56 17.67 -2.76
N GLU A 477 -2.71 16.64 -2.82
CA GLU A 477 -1.28 16.69 -2.48
C GLU A 477 -0.46 15.80 -3.43
N TYR A 478 0.82 16.13 -3.62
CA TYR A 478 1.76 15.28 -4.35
C TYR A 478 2.45 14.32 -3.39
N ARG A 479 2.22 13.02 -3.55
CA ARG A 479 2.91 11.97 -2.79
C ARG A 479 3.94 11.28 -3.67
N VAL A 480 5.14 11.13 -3.13
CA VAL A 480 6.27 10.53 -3.86
C VAL A 480 6.09 9.02 -3.89
N GLY A 481 5.86 8.48 -5.09
CA GLY A 481 5.86 7.05 -5.36
C GLY A 481 6.39 6.81 -6.77
N LEU A 482 6.86 5.58 -7.06
CA LEU A 482 7.53 5.30 -8.33
C LEU A 482 6.63 5.61 -9.53
N HIS A 483 5.34 5.23 -9.48
CA HIS A 483 4.37 5.57 -10.53
C HIS A 483 4.29 7.10 -10.74
N GLN A 484 4.19 7.87 -9.66
CA GLN A 484 4.07 9.32 -9.68
C GLN A 484 5.34 9.98 -10.21
N ILE A 485 6.52 9.47 -9.83
CA ILE A 485 7.82 9.97 -10.32
C ILE A 485 7.93 9.73 -11.83
N PHE A 486 7.79 8.49 -12.29
CA PHE A 486 7.89 8.16 -13.71
C PHE A 486 6.83 8.86 -14.55
N GLY A 487 5.58 8.96 -14.05
CA GLY A 487 4.50 9.68 -14.69
C GLY A 487 4.76 11.20 -14.79
N SER A 488 5.33 11.79 -13.73
CA SER A 488 5.69 13.23 -13.73
C SER A 488 6.81 13.52 -14.72
N ILE A 489 7.85 12.67 -14.77
CA ILE A 489 8.94 12.79 -15.75
C ILE A 489 8.38 12.70 -17.17
N ALA A 490 7.53 11.70 -17.45
CA ALA A 490 6.90 11.52 -18.75
C ALA A 490 6.07 12.74 -19.16
N PHE A 491 5.26 13.28 -18.24
CA PHE A 491 4.45 14.48 -18.47
C PHE A 491 5.31 15.72 -18.72
N THR A 492 6.37 15.94 -17.93
CA THR A 492 7.30 17.06 -18.14
C THR A 492 7.98 16.97 -19.50
N LEU A 493 8.48 15.79 -19.88
CA LEU A 493 9.08 15.59 -21.20
C LEU A 493 8.07 15.85 -22.32
N ALA A 494 6.82 15.40 -22.17
CA ALA A 494 5.75 15.64 -23.15
C ALA A 494 5.45 17.14 -23.35
N ILE A 495 5.48 17.95 -22.29
CA ILE A 495 5.30 19.42 -22.37
C ILE A 495 6.52 20.12 -22.98
N LEU A 496 7.73 19.66 -22.68
CA LEU A 496 8.96 20.25 -23.21
C LEU A 496 9.14 20.01 -24.72
N GLN A 497 8.63 18.88 -25.25
CA GLN A 497 8.74 18.57 -26.68
C GLN A 497 8.18 19.65 -27.62
N PRO A 498 6.92 20.12 -27.49
CA PRO A 498 6.40 21.17 -28.36
C PRO A 498 7.09 22.52 -28.14
N ILE A 499 7.51 22.85 -26.91
CA ILE A 499 8.28 24.08 -26.62
C ILE A 499 9.60 24.04 -27.38
N GLY A 500 10.34 22.94 -27.31
CA GLY A 500 11.55 22.74 -28.11
C GLY A 500 11.27 22.81 -29.62
N ALA A 501 10.13 22.28 -30.07
CA ALA A 501 9.72 22.31 -31.47
C ALA A 501 9.40 23.73 -31.99
N LEU A 502 9.07 24.70 -31.14
CA LEU A 502 8.93 26.11 -31.54
C LEU A 502 10.27 26.72 -31.96
N PHE A 503 11.36 26.30 -31.31
CA PHE A 503 12.72 26.73 -31.64
C PHE A 503 13.38 25.88 -32.73
N ARG A 504 12.59 25.12 -33.49
CA ARG A 504 13.09 24.23 -34.55
C ARG A 504 13.77 25.05 -35.67
N PRO A 505 15.07 24.83 -35.95
CA PRO A 505 15.78 25.55 -37.01
C PRO A 505 15.24 25.22 -38.41
N HIS A 506 15.34 26.18 -39.36
CA HIS A 506 14.91 26.00 -40.75
C HIS A 506 15.64 24.82 -41.44
N PRO A 507 15.02 24.11 -42.41
CA PRO A 507 15.70 23.11 -43.22
C PRO A 507 17.02 23.66 -43.83
N GLY A 508 18.12 22.92 -43.69
CA GLY A 508 19.45 23.28 -44.24
C GLY A 508 20.42 24.00 -43.28
N THR A 509 20.02 24.33 -42.05
CA THR A 509 20.90 25.01 -41.08
C THR A 509 21.81 24.05 -40.29
N SER A 510 23.03 24.49 -39.96
CA SER A 510 24.08 23.63 -39.36
C SER A 510 23.72 23.04 -37.99
N LYS A 511 22.88 23.70 -37.18
CA LYS A 511 22.49 23.23 -35.84
C LYS A 511 21.25 22.33 -35.82
N ARG A 512 20.65 22.01 -36.97
CA ARG A 512 19.40 21.24 -37.06
C ARG A 512 19.56 19.78 -36.60
N TRP A 513 20.74 19.20 -36.71
CA TRP A 513 21.00 17.82 -36.25
C TRP A 513 20.85 17.70 -34.72
N LEU A 514 21.27 18.71 -33.96
CA LEU A 514 21.16 18.75 -32.50
C LEU A 514 19.69 18.75 -32.08
N PHE A 515 18.87 19.60 -32.73
CA PHE A 515 17.43 19.61 -32.51
C PHE A 515 16.80 18.23 -32.79
N ASN A 516 17.14 17.60 -33.92
CA ASN A 516 16.57 16.30 -34.28
C ASN A 516 16.91 15.22 -33.25
N TRP A 517 18.16 15.19 -32.75
CA TRP A 517 18.58 14.26 -31.71
C TRP A 517 17.90 14.53 -30.38
N ALA A 518 17.85 15.79 -29.93
CA ALA A 518 17.22 16.17 -28.67
C ALA A 518 15.71 15.86 -28.68
N HIS A 519 15.03 16.18 -29.78
CA HIS A 519 13.60 15.92 -29.96
C HIS A 519 13.31 14.41 -30.00
N TRP A 520 14.13 13.64 -30.72
CA TRP A 520 14.02 12.18 -30.75
C TRP A 520 14.26 11.54 -29.39
N PHE A 521 15.34 11.94 -28.71
CA PHE A 521 15.72 11.40 -27.40
C PHE A 521 14.64 11.69 -26.36
N GLY A 522 14.20 12.95 -26.25
CA GLY A 522 13.19 13.32 -25.27
C GLY A 522 11.82 12.69 -25.56
N GLY A 523 11.45 12.49 -26.83
CA GLY A 523 10.26 11.74 -27.20
C GLY A 523 10.32 10.27 -26.78
N THR A 524 11.47 9.61 -27.00
CA THR A 524 11.67 8.20 -26.65
C THR A 524 11.77 8.00 -25.14
N ALA A 525 12.49 8.87 -24.43
CA ALA A 525 12.55 8.88 -22.97
C ALA A 525 11.17 9.09 -22.35
N GLY A 526 10.35 9.98 -22.92
CA GLY A 526 8.95 10.18 -22.52
C GLY A 526 8.12 8.90 -22.65
N GLN A 527 8.23 8.19 -23.77
CA GLN A 527 7.53 6.91 -23.95
C GLN A 527 7.97 5.82 -22.97
N ILE A 528 9.27 5.67 -22.72
CA ILE A 528 9.81 4.64 -21.81
C ILE A 528 9.35 4.91 -20.37
N THR A 529 9.47 6.15 -19.92
CA THR A 529 9.05 6.54 -18.56
C THR A 529 7.54 6.43 -18.39
N ALA A 530 6.74 6.76 -19.41
CA ALA A 530 5.30 6.53 -19.39
C ALA A 530 4.93 5.05 -19.31
N ALA A 531 5.59 4.19 -20.09
CA ALA A 531 5.37 2.74 -20.05
C ALA A 531 5.68 2.16 -18.66
N ALA A 532 6.80 2.57 -18.05
CA ALA A 532 7.13 2.20 -16.68
C ALA A 532 6.07 2.67 -15.68
N ALA A 533 5.59 3.91 -15.80
CA ALA A 533 4.52 4.44 -14.95
C ALA A 533 3.24 3.61 -15.08
N ILE A 534 2.83 3.25 -16.29
CA ILE A 534 1.61 2.44 -16.53
C ILE A 534 1.75 1.05 -15.91
N LEU A 535 2.89 0.38 -16.06
CA LEU A 535 3.14 -0.92 -15.43
C LEU A 535 3.07 -0.83 -13.91
N LEU A 536 3.64 0.22 -13.32
CA LEU A 536 3.60 0.49 -11.88
C LEU A 536 2.20 0.85 -11.36
N ALA A 537 1.28 1.28 -12.23
CA ALA A 537 -0.09 1.60 -11.83
C ALA A 537 -0.83 0.36 -11.28
N SER A 538 -0.52 -0.84 -11.81
CA SER A 538 -1.07 -2.11 -11.30
C SER A 538 -0.71 -2.42 -9.85
N LYS A 539 0.37 -1.81 -9.32
CA LYS A 539 0.82 -2.00 -7.94
C LYS A 539 0.24 -0.97 -6.96
N LEU A 540 -0.53 -0.01 -7.45
CA LEU A 540 -1.20 0.98 -6.60
C LEU A 540 -2.52 0.39 -6.09
N LYS A 541 -2.61 0.15 -4.77
CA LYS A 541 -3.86 -0.25 -4.11
C LYS A 541 -5.04 0.67 -4.46
N LEU A 542 -4.77 1.97 -4.62
CA LEU A 542 -5.77 2.99 -4.93
C LEU A 542 -6.34 2.89 -6.36
N ALA A 543 -5.61 2.26 -7.29
CA ALA A 543 -6.07 2.10 -8.67
C ALA A 543 -7.08 0.95 -8.83
N ASN A 544 -7.12 0.01 -7.87
CA ASN A 544 -7.96 -1.18 -7.86
C ASN A 544 -8.01 -1.90 -9.23
N LEU A 545 -6.83 -2.15 -9.81
CA LEU A 545 -6.69 -2.84 -11.10
C LEU A 545 -6.45 -4.33 -10.86
N SER A 546 -7.13 -5.18 -11.62
CA SER A 546 -6.88 -6.62 -11.59
C SER A 546 -5.49 -6.96 -12.12
N ASP A 547 -4.92 -8.08 -11.67
CA ASP A 547 -3.63 -8.56 -12.16
C ASP A 547 -3.61 -8.76 -13.68
N SER A 548 -4.77 -9.07 -14.28
CA SER A 548 -4.97 -9.16 -15.73
C SER A 548 -4.53 -7.90 -16.49
N PHE A 549 -4.70 -6.71 -15.90
CA PHE A 549 -4.29 -5.45 -16.53
C PHE A 549 -2.78 -5.39 -16.79
N LEU A 550 -1.96 -5.90 -15.84
CA LEU A 550 -0.50 -5.91 -15.98
C LEU A 550 -0.10 -6.74 -17.21
N TYR A 551 -0.69 -7.91 -17.39
CA TYR A 551 -0.42 -8.77 -18.54
C TYR A 551 -0.83 -8.11 -19.86
N ILE A 552 -2.02 -7.49 -19.91
CA ILE A 552 -2.49 -6.75 -21.09
C ILE A 552 -1.52 -5.61 -21.44
N ALA A 553 -1.06 -4.85 -20.44
CA ALA A 553 -0.12 -3.77 -20.66
C ALA A 553 1.25 -4.26 -21.18
N ILE A 554 1.77 -5.37 -20.63
CA ILE A 554 3.01 -6.00 -21.10
C ILE A 554 2.87 -6.46 -22.55
N VAL A 555 1.79 -7.18 -22.88
CA VAL A 555 1.52 -7.66 -24.24
C VAL A 555 1.42 -6.49 -25.22
N TRP A 556 0.71 -5.42 -24.86
CA TRP A 556 0.60 -4.23 -25.70
C TRP A 556 1.98 -3.59 -25.98
N ILE A 557 2.82 -3.45 -24.94
CA ILE A 557 4.19 -2.92 -25.08
C ILE A 557 5.02 -3.81 -26.02
N LEU A 558 4.94 -5.14 -25.86
CA LEU A 558 5.64 -6.09 -26.72
C LEU A 558 5.18 -5.98 -28.18
N CYS A 559 3.87 -5.95 -28.42
CA CYS A 559 3.30 -5.76 -29.76
C CYS A 559 3.78 -4.46 -30.41
N HIS A 560 3.82 -3.37 -29.64
CA HIS A 560 4.32 -2.08 -30.10
C HIS A 560 5.80 -2.13 -30.48
N VAL A 561 6.64 -2.79 -29.68
CA VAL A 561 8.07 -3.00 -29.99
C VAL A 561 8.24 -3.82 -31.27
N VAL A 562 7.51 -4.93 -31.41
CA VAL A 562 7.55 -5.79 -32.61
C VAL A 562 7.13 -5.00 -33.85
N LEU A 563 6.06 -4.21 -33.77
CA LEU A 563 5.61 -3.37 -34.88
C LEU A 563 6.70 -2.38 -35.32
N HIS A 564 7.40 -1.74 -34.37
CA HIS A 564 8.51 -0.85 -34.67
C HIS A 564 9.70 -1.56 -35.33
N LEU A 565 10.01 -2.79 -34.92
CA LEU A 565 11.05 -3.61 -35.53
C LEU A 565 10.67 -4.01 -36.96
N LEU A 566 9.43 -4.43 -37.18
CA LEU A 566 8.91 -4.76 -38.52
C LEU A 566 8.97 -3.55 -39.47
N PHE A 567 8.53 -2.37 -39.02
CA PHE A 567 8.64 -1.15 -39.84
C PHE A 567 10.09 -0.73 -40.09
N GLN A 568 11.01 -0.92 -39.14
CA GLN A 568 12.44 -0.68 -39.37
C GLN A 568 13.02 -1.64 -40.41
N PHE A 569 12.70 -2.94 -40.29
CA PHE A 569 13.13 -3.95 -41.25
C PHE A 569 12.60 -3.65 -42.66
N HIS A 570 11.30 -3.35 -42.78
CA HIS A 570 10.71 -2.95 -44.06
C HIS A 570 11.37 -1.69 -44.66
N SER A 571 11.61 -0.67 -43.84
CA SER A 571 12.31 0.56 -44.27
C SER A 571 13.74 0.27 -44.74
N PHE A 572 14.45 -0.65 -44.08
CA PHE A 572 15.79 -1.08 -44.50
C PHE A 572 15.75 -1.78 -45.86
N CYS A 573 14.88 -2.80 -46.02
CA CYS A 573 14.74 -3.55 -47.27
C CYS A 573 14.38 -2.67 -48.47
N THR A 574 13.46 -1.71 -48.28
CA THR A 574 13.04 -0.77 -49.34
C THR A 574 14.10 0.27 -49.69
N SER A 575 14.93 0.68 -48.71
CA SER A 575 16.08 1.54 -48.99
C SER A 575 17.19 0.80 -49.77
N SER A 576 17.41 -0.49 -49.49
CA SER A 576 18.34 -1.30 -50.28
C SER A 576 17.84 -1.51 -51.71
N SER A 577 16.55 -1.81 -51.90
CA SER A 577 15.98 -2.05 -53.24
C SER A 577 15.98 -0.81 -54.13
N SER A 578 15.76 0.38 -53.56
CA SER A 578 15.84 1.66 -54.28
C SER A 578 17.28 2.02 -54.68
N SER A 579 18.28 1.71 -53.84
CA SER A 579 19.70 1.88 -54.19
C SER A 579 20.14 0.95 -55.32
N SER A 580 19.67 -0.31 -55.34
CA SER A 580 19.97 -1.26 -56.42
C SER A 580 19.23 -0.94 -57.72
N SER A 581 18.01 -0.39 -57.68
CA SER A 581 17.28 0.01 -58.89
C SER A 581 17.76 1.34 -59.48
N SER A 582 18.25 2.28 -58.65
CA SER A 582 18.93 3.49 -59.15
C SER A 582 20.32 3.20 -59.74
N MET A 583 21.06 2.23 -59.19
CA MET A 583 22.29 1.71 -59.82
C MET A 583 22.01 0.99 -61.15
N ALA A 584 20.93 0.20 -61.24
CA ALA A 584 20.52 -0.46 -62.48
C ALA A 584 20.03 0.54 -63.56
N ALA A 585 19.36 1.62 -63.16
CA ALA A 585 18.92 2.69 -64.06
C ALA A 585 20.09 3.57 -64.56
N LEU A 586 21.14 3.77 -63.75
CA LEU A 586 22.37 4.43 -64.18
C LEU A 586 23.19 3.56 -65.15
N ALA A 587 23.13 2.23 -64.99
CA ALA A 587 23.81 1.29 -65.89
C ALA A 587 23.15 1.22 -67.28
N THR A 588 21.83 1.38 -67.38
CA THR A 588 21.12 1.45 -68.67
C THR A 588 21.23 2.81 -69.37
N SER A 589 21.49 3.92 -68.66
CA SER A 589 21.70 5.22 -69.31
C SER A 589 23.10 5.39 -69.93
N ASN A 590 24.06 4.54 -69.58
CA ASN A 590 25.45 4.61 -70.05
C ASN A 590 25.77 3.64 -71.20
N GLY A 591 24.80 2.86 -71.67
CA GLY A 591 24.91 2.02 -72.86
C GLY A 591 24.52 2.78 -74.12
N LEU A 592 25.42 3.62 -74.63
CA LEU A 592 25.23 4.43 -75.85
C LEU A 592 25.07 3.57 -77.11
N THR A 593 24.07 3.90 -77.91
CA THR A 593 24.08 3.73 -79.37
C THR A 593 25.30 4.42 -79.97
N PHE A 594 26.12 3.67 -80.71
CA PHE A 594 26.96 4.23 -81.76
C PHE A 594 26.86 3.34 -83.00
N GLU A 595 26.09 3.81 -83.97
CA GLU A 595 26.29 3.49 -85.38
C GLU A 595 27.60 4.15 -85.84
N HIS A 596 28.51 3.36 -86.40
CA HIS A 596 29.07 3.58 -87.73
C HIS A 596 29.81 2.34 -88.21
#